data_AF-A0A350CM23-F1
#
_entry.id   AF-A0A350CM23-F1
#
_cell.length_a   1.000
_cell.length_b   1.000
_cell.length_c   1.000
_cell.angle_alpha   90.00
_cell.angle_beta   90.00
_cell.angle_gamma   90.00
#
_symmetry.space_group_name_H-M   'P 1'
#
loop_
_entity.id
_entity.type
_entity.pdbx_description
1 polymer ?
#
loop_
_entity_poly.entity_id
_entity_poly.type
_entity_poly.pdbx_seq_one_letter_code
_entity_poly.pdbx_strand_id
1 'polypeptide(L)'
;QAGGRTGLTALAVAVLFLACLFIAPLAGVVPAYATAPALLFVACLMLRDLGDIEWGDTTESIPAAITALVIPFTYSIAEGIAFGFITYAALKLTTGRAREVKPVIWVIAALFVFKIVHIGT
;
A
#
# COMPACT_ATOMS: atom_id res chain seq x y z
N GLN A 1 9.92 -16.12 -7.96
CA GLN A 1 9.55 -16.49 -9.34
C GLN A 1 9.48 -18.03 -9.51
N ALA A 2 8.84 -18.76 -8.58
CA ALA A 2 8.81 -20.23 -8.57
C ALA A 2 7.64 -20.82 -9.40
N GLY A 3 7.43 -20.36 -10.64
CA GLY A 3 6.54 -21.01 -11.61
C GLY A 3 5.03 -21.05 -11.33
N GLY A 4 4.54 -20.44 -10.24
CA GLY A 4 3.11 -20.38 -9.90
C GLY A 4 2.31 -19.46 -10.84
N ARG A 5 1.92 -19.97 -12.00
CA ARG A 5 1.19 -19.21 -13.05
C ARG A 5 -0.28 -19.63 -13.17
N THR A 6 -0.77 -20.52 -12.30
CA THR A 6 -2.15 -21.05 -12.33
C THR A 6 -2.91 -20.76 -11.02
N GLY A 7 -4.23 -20.58 -11.11
CA GLY A 7 -5.11 -20.41 -9.94
C GLY A 7 -5.10 -21.60 -8.97
N LEU A 8 -4.66 -22.79 -9.44
CA LEU A 8 -4.48 -23.97 -8.60
C LEU A 8 -3.38 -23.75 -7.54
N THR A 9 -2.34 -22.97 -7.85
CA THR A 9 -1.30 -22.63 -6.86
C THR A 9 -1.83 -21.72 -5.76
N ALA A 10 -2.68 -20.74 -6.11
CA ALA A 10 -3.35 -19.89 -5.12
C ALA A 10 -4.28 -20.70 -4.20
N LEU A 11 -5.03 -21.65 -4.78
CA LEU A 11 -5.89 -22.55 -4.01
C LEU A 11 -5.08 -23.45 -3.05
N ALA A 12 -3.99 -24.04 -3.54
CA ALA A 12 -3.11 -24.86 -2.73
C ALA A 12 -2.49 -24.06 -1.57
N VAL A 13 -2.01 -22.84 -1.84
CA VAL A 13 -1.49 -21.93 -0.81
C VAL A 13 -2.57 -21.59 0.21
N ALA A 14 -3.81 -21.28 -0.22
CA ALA A 14 -4.91 -20.98 0.68
C ALA A 14 -5.26 -22.16 1.60
N VAL A 15 -5.32 -23.39 1.06
CA VAL A 15 -5.59 -24.62 1.83
C VAL A 15 -4.46 -24.90 2.82
N LEU A 16 -3.20 -24.75 2.40
CA LEU A 16 -2.04 -24.92 3.28
C LEU A 16 -2.00 -23.84 4.37
N PHE A 17 -2.35 -22.59 4.03
CA PHE A 17 -2.42 -21.50 5.00
C PHE A 17 -3.53 -21.74 6.04
N LEU A 18 -4.67 -22.29 5.62
CA LEU A 18 -5.74 -22.72 6.52
C LEU A 18 -5.28 -23.87 7.44
N ALA A 19 -4.58 -24.86 6.89
CA ALA A 19 -4.00 -25.94 7.67
C ALA A 19 -2.96 -25.44 8.69
N CYS A 20 -2.18 -24.41 8.34
CA CYS A 20 -1.22 -23.77 9.25
C CYS A 20 -1.88 -23.14 10.49
N LEU A 21 -3.17 -22.78 10.47
CA LEU A 21 -3.85 -22.23 11.66
C LEU A 21 -3.90 -23.23 12.82
N PHE A 22 -3.93 -24.54 12.55
CA PHE A 22 -3.83 -25.57 13.60
C PHE A 22 -2.43 -25.66 14.20
N ILE A 23 -1.39 -25.26 13.45
CA ILE A 23 0.02 -25.27 13.83
C ILE A 23 0.44 -23.89 14.39
N ALA A 24 -0.36 -22.84 14.20
CA ALA A 24 -0.15 -21.49 14.71
C ALA A 24 0.32 -21.39 16.18
N PRO A 25 -0.16 -22.20 17.16
CA PRO A 25 0.36 -22.13 18.53
C PRO A 25 1.88 -22.42 18.62
N LEU A 26 2.46 -23.18 17.69
CA LEU A 26 3.90 -23.43 17.63
C LEU A 26 4.70 -22.23 17.10
N ALA A 27 4.06 -21.25 16.44
CA ALA A 27 4.74 -20.02 16.02
C ALA A 27 5.13 -19.15 17.22
N GLY A 28 4.43 -19.26 18.35
CA GLY A 28 4.71 -18.50 19.57
C GLY A 28 6.01 -18.90 20.29
N VAL A 29 6.62 -20.03 19.90
CA VAL A 29 7.91 -20.49 20.47
C VAL A 29 9.10 -19.75 19.83
N VAL A 30 8.88 -19.04 18.72
CA VAL A 30 9.92 -18.26 18.04
C VAL A 30 10.16 -16.94 18.78
N PRO A 31 11.40 -16.65 19.23
CA PRO A 31 11.71 -15.37 19.87
C PRO A 31 11.46 -14.18 18.93
N ALA A 32 10.91 -13.09 19.47
CA ALA A 32 10.61 -11.87 18.69
C ALA A 32 11.86 -11.23 18.04
N TYR A 33 13.05 -11.44 18.63
CA TYR A 33 14.30 -10.96 18.03
C TYR A 33 14.63 -11.68 16.72
N ALA A 34 14.15 -12.92 16.51
CA ALA A 34 14.41 -13.67 15.29
C ALA A 34 13.57 -13.18 14.09
N THR A 35 12.41 -12.55 14.33
CA THR A 35 11.54 -12.03 13.26
C THR A 35 11.92 -10.62 12.81
N ALA A 36 12.58 -9.84 13.67
CA ALA A 36 13.04 -8.49 13.36
C ALA A 36 13.92 -8.38 12.08
N PRO A 37 14.98 -9.20 11.86
CA PRO A 37 15.79 -9.11 10.65
C PRO A 37 15.01 -9.48 9.39
N ALA A 38 14.04 -10.41 9.49
CA ALA A 38 13.18 -10.77 8.37
C ALA A 38 12.27 -9.59 7.96
N LEU A 39 11.66 -8.90 8.94
CA LEU A 39 10.84 -7.72 8.69
C LEU A 39 11.66 -6.56 8.12
N LEU A 40 12.88 -6.35 8.60
CA LEU A 40 13.78 -5.32 8.08
C LEU A 40 14.15 -5.60 6.62
N PHE A 41 14.48 -6.85 6.30
CA PHE A 41 14.77 -7.24 4.92
C PHE A 41 13.56 -7.03 4.00
N VAL A 42 12.35 -7.42 4.43
CA VAL A 42 11.11 -7.18 3.67
C VAL A 42 10.85 -5.68 3.49
N ALA A 43 11.07 -4.87 4.52
CA ALA A 43 10.95 -3.41 4.41
C ALA A 43 11.91 -2.83 3.36
N CYS A 44 13.17 -3.29 3.33
CA CYS A 44 14.13 -2.90 2.30
C CYS A 44 13.69 -3.32 0.89
N LEU A 45 13.08 -4.51 0.75
CA LEU A 45 12.53 -4.96 -0.54
C LEU A 45 11.39 -4.06 -1.01
N MET A 46 10.43 -3.75 -0.13
CA MET A 46 9.29 -2.85 -0.44
C MET A 46 9.77 -1.43 -0.74
N LEU A 47 10.81 -0.94 -0.05
CA LEU A 47 11.37 0.39 -0.30
C LEU A 47 11.97 0.49 -1.72
N ARG A 48 12.48 -0.63 -2.25
CA ARG A 48 13.05 -0.70 -3.59
C ARG A 48 12.02 -0.40 -4.68
N ASP A 49 10.74 -0.68 -4.41
CA ASP A 49 9.65 -0.40 -5.35
C ASP A 49 9.39 1.10 -5.51
N LEU A 50 9.85 1.96 -4.57
CA LEU A 50 9.83 3.42 -4.79
C LEU A 50 10.75 3.85 -5.94
N GLY A 51 11.76 3.04 -6.28
CA GLY A 51 12.63 3.29 -7.42
C GLY A 51 11.92 3.13 -8.78
N ASP A 52 10.80 2.40 -8.82
CA ASP A 52 10.03 2.14 -10.05
C ASP A 52 9.02 3.26 -10.36
N ILE A 53 8.94 4.28 -9.49
CA ILE A 53 8.09 5.46 -9.70
C ILE A 53 8.67 6.30 -10.85
N GLU A 54 7.81 6.82 -11.73
CA GLU A 54 8.21 7.74 -12.79
C GLU A 54 8.55 9.13 -12.23
N TRP A 55 9.78 9.28 -11.71
CA TRP A 55 10.28 10.53 -11.10
C TRP A 55 10.32 11.73 -12.06
N GLY A 56 10.21 11.50 -13.38
CA GLY A 56 10.11 12.55 -14.39
C GLY A 56 8.75 13.24 -14.45
N ASP A 57 7.68 12.61 -13.96
CA ASP A 57 6.35 13.22 -13.89
C ASP A 57 6.05 13.69 -12.45
N THR A 58 5.97 15.00 -12.27
CA THR A 58 5.61 15.65 -11.02
C THR A 58 4.23 15.23 -10.49
N THR A 59 3.31 14.85 -11.38
CA THR A 59 1.96 14.39 -11.02
C THR A 59 1.93 12.98 -10.44
N GLU A 60 2.98 12.18 -10.63
CA GLU A 60 3.13 10.83 -10.07
C GLU A 60 4.08 10.84 -8.86
N SER A 61 5.21 11.56 -8.96
CA SER A 61 6.26 11.59 -7.94
C SER A 61 5.88 12.33 -6.66
N ILE A 62 5.21 13.50 -6.75
CA ILE A 62 4.76 14.25 -5.57
C ILE A 62 3.78 13.41 -4.71
N PRO A 63 2.68 12.87 -5.25
CA PRO A 63 1.73 12.12 -4.43
C PRO A 63 2.35 10.85 -3.85
N ALA A 64 3.26 10.18 -4.57
CA ALA A 64 3.99 9.04 -4.03
C ALA A 64 4.91 9.43 -2.86
N ALA A 65 5.65 10.54 -2.97
CA ALA A 65 6.49 11.06 -1.88
C ALA A 65 5.66 11.48 -0.67
N ILE A 66 4.54 12.17 -0.88
CA ILE A 66 3.61 12.55 0.20
C ILE A 66 3.07 11.30 0.89
N THR A 67 2.64 10.29 0.14
CA THR A 67 2.17 9.02 0.72
C THR A 67 3.23 8.38 1.61
N ALA A 68 4.47 8.26 1.10
CA ALA A 68 5.57 7.65 1.82
C ALA A 68 5.92 8.39 3.13
N LEU A 69 5.73 9.72 3.17
CA LEU A 69 5.97 10.54 4.34
C LEU A 69 4.78 10.58 5.31
N VAL A 70 3.55 10.69 4.82
CA VAL A 70 2.36 10.85 5.67
C VAL A 70 2.05 9.58 6.46
N ILE A 71 2.34 8.39 5.92
CA ILE A 71 2.14 7.12 6.63
C ILE A 71 2.87 7.09 7.99
N PRO A 72 4.21 7.30 8.07
CA PRO A 72 4.90 7.30 9.36
C PRO A 72 4.52 8.50 10.23
N PHE A 73 4.19 9.66 9.65
CA PHE A 73 3.75 10.83 10.43
C PHE A 73 2.37 10.64 11.08
N THR A 74 1.47 9.90 10.43
CA THR A 74 0.10 9.68 10.91
C THR A 74 -0.05 8.36 11.68
N TYR A 75 1.00 7.54 11.70
CA TYR A 75 0.97 6.16 12.22
C TYR A 75 -0.17 5.30 11.63
N SER A 76 -0.66 5.69 10.44
CA SER A 76 -1.81 5.09 9.77
C SER A 76 -1.54 4.96 8.27
N ILE A 77 -1.46 3.72 7.80
CA ILE A 77 -1.29 3.40 6.38
C ILE A 77 -2.51 3.89 5.59
N ALA A 78 -3.71 3.73 6.14
CA ALA A 78 -4.95 4.13 5.49
C ALA A 78 -5.02 5.65 5.25
N GLU A 79 -4.65 6.45 6.25
CA GLU A 79 -4.69 7.92 6.11
C GLU A 79 -3.59 8.43 5.18
N GLY A 80 -2.37 7.85 5.24
CA GLY A 80 -1.32 8.22 4.30
C GLY A 80 -1.66 7.91 2.85
N ILE A 81 -2.23 6.74 2.56
CA ILE A 81 -2.70 6.38 1.21
C ILE A 81 -3.84 7.30 0.76
N ALA A 82 -4.75 7.66 1.66
CA ALA A 82 -5.83 8.59 1.37
C ALA A 82 -5.30 9.96 0.91
N PHE A 83 -4.37 10.55 1.67
CA PHE A 83 -3.72 11.80 1.29
C PHE A 83 -3.00 11.68 -0.05
N GLY A 84 -2.31 10.56 -0.29
CA GLY A 84 -1.71 10.22 -1.58
C GLY A 84 -2.68 10.31 -2.75
N PHE A 85 -3.83 9.64 -2.66
CA PHE A 85 -4.85 9.66 -3.70
C PHE A 85 -5.49 11.03 -3.89
N ILE A 86 -5.71 11.79 -2.80
CA ILE A 86 -6.25 13.15 -2.87
C ILE A 86 -5.28 14.06 -3.62
N THR A 87 -3.99 14.04 -3.25
CA THR A 87 -2.96 14.82 -3.93
C THR A 87 -2.83 14.41 -5.39
N TYR A 88 -2.88 13.12 -5.70
CA TYR A 88 -2.83 12.62 -7.07
C TYR A 88 -3.99 13.15 -7.93
N ALA A 89 -5.22 13.00 -7.43
CA ALA A 89 -6.42 13.49 -8.11
C ALA A 89 -6.38 15.02 -8.28
N ALA A 90 -5.94 15.75 -7.26
CA ALA A 90 -5.81 17.20 -7.30
C ALA A 90 -4.78 17.65 -8.35
N LEU A 91 -3.59 17.03 -8.37
CA LEU A 91 -2.53 17.39 -9.32
C LEU A 91 -2.91 17.09 -10.76
N LYS A 92 -3.48 15.91 -11.04
CA LYS A 92 -3.97 15.54 -12.38
C LYS A 92 -5.15 16.42 -12.83
N LEU A 93 -5.97 16.91 -11.89
CA LEU A 93 -7.00 17.90 -12.19
C LEU A 93 -6.39 19.25 -12.58
N THR A 94 -5.45 19.78 -11.80
CA THR A 94 -4.84 21.10 -12.04
C THR A 94 -3.95 21.14 -13.28
N THR A 95 -3.36 20.00 -13.67
CA THR A 95 -2.56 19.88 -14.90
C THR A 95 -3.39 19.57 -16.15
N GLY A 96 -4.72 19.48 -16.04
CA GLY A 96 -5.63 19.21 -17.16
C GLY A 96 -5.61 17.75 -17.65
N ARG A 97 -4.86 16.86 -16.98
CA ARG A 97 -4.75 15.42 -17.28
C ARG A 97 -5.79 14.57 -16.55
N ALA A 98 -6.93 15.15 -16.17
CA ALA A 98 -7.97 14.49 -15.38
C ALA A 98 -8.53 13.21 -16.03
N ARG A 99 -8.44 13.07 -17.36
CA ARG A 99 -8.91 11.89 -18.11
C ARG A 99 -7.97 10.68 -18.05
N GLU A 100 -6.71 10.86 -17.66
CA GLU A 100 -5.76 9.75 -17.47
C GLU A 100 -6.05 8.98 -16.17
N VAL A 101 -6.72 9.64 -15.22
CA VAL A 101 -7.02 9.09 -13.90
C VAL A 101 -8.21 8.14 -14.00
N LYS A 102 -8.02 6.90 -13.52
CA LYS A 102 -9.11 5.92 -13.45
C LYS A 102 -10.27 6.46 -12.59
N PRO A 103 -11.54 6.23 -12.97
CA PRO A 103 -12.70 6.70 -12.20
C PRO A 103 -12.69 6.26 -10.74
N VAL A 104 -12.13 5.07 -10.47
CA VAL A 104 -11.99 4.53 -9.10
C VAL A 104 -11.19 5.47 -8.19
N ILE A 105 -10.13 6.10 -8.70
CA ILE A 105 -9.27 6.99 -7.90
C ILE A 105 -10.05 8.27 -7.54
N TRP A 106 -10.86 8.77 -8.46
CA TRP A 106 -11.76 9.90 -8.21
C TRP A 106 -12.78 9.60 -7.12
N VAL A 107 -13.39 8.42 -7.15
CA VAL A 107 -14.35 7.99 -6.12
C VAL A 107 -13.66 7.88 -4.75
N ILE A 108 -12.49 7.25 -4.69
CA ILE A 108 -11.73 7.10 -3.44
C ILE A 108 -11.31 8.46 -2.88
N ALA A 109 -10.76 9.34 -3.72
CA ALA A 109 -10.37 10.68 -3.32
C ALA A 109 -11.58 11.48 -2.79
N ALA A 110 -12.72 11.42 -3.47
CA ALA A 110 -13.95 12.09 -3.03
C ALA A 110 -14.46 11.55 -1.67
N LEU A 111 -14.44 10.23 -1.47
CA LEU A 111 -14.83 9.61 -0.20
C LEU A 111 -13.92 10.03 0.96
N PHE A 112 -12.60 10.10 0.74
CA PHE A 112 -11.67 10.52 1.79
C PHE A 112 -11.73 12.02 2.08
N VAL A 113 -11.94 12.86 1.06
CA VAL A 113 -12.24 14.28 1.28
C VAL A 113 -13.51 14.44 2.10
N PHE A 114 -14.56 13.67 1.79
CA PHE A 114 -15.79 13.67 2.56
C PHE A 114 -15.55 13.23 4.02
N LYS A 115 -14.75 12.18 4.25
CA LYS A 115 -14.34 11.71 5.59
C LYS A 115 -13.61 12.81 6.37
N ILE A 116 -12.66 13.51 5.74
CA ILE A 116 -11.92 14.61 6.40
C ILE A 116 -12.87 15.75 6.78
N VAL A 117 -13.79 16.12 5.89
CA VAL A 117 -14.73 17.23 6.13
C VAL A 117 -15.81 16.88 7.17
N HIS A 118 -16.34 15.66 7.18
CA HIS A 118 -17.45 15.27 8.06
C HIS A 118 -17.02 14.63 9.38
N ILE A 119 -15.85 13.97 9.41
CA ILE A 119 -15.36 13.20 10.56
C ILE A 119 -14.12 13.83 11.22
N GLY A 120 -13.63 14.96 10.70
CA GLY A 120 -12.53 15.74 11.28
C GLY A 120 -12.91 16.42 12.60
N THR A 121 -13.13 15.62 13.64
CA THR A 121 -13.06 15.94 15.08
C THR A 121 -12.38 14.79 15.80
#